data_AF-A0A7I2V5E0-F1
#
_entry.id   AF-A0A7I2V5E0-F1
#
_cell.length_a   1.000
_cell.length_b   1.000
_cell.length_c   1.000
_cell.angle_alpha   90.00
_cell.angle_beta   90.00
_cell.angle_gamma   90.00
#
_symmetry.space_group_name_H-M   'P 1'
#
loop_
_entity.id
_entity.type
_entity.pdbx_description
1 polymer ?
#
loop_
_entity_poly.entity_id
_entity_poly.type
_entity_poly.pdbx_seq_one_letter_code
_entity_poly.pdbx_strand_id
1 'polypeptide(L)'
;MAEDVSSAAPSPRGCADGRDADPTEEQMAETERNDEEQFECQELLECQVQVGAPEEEEEEEEDAGLVAEAEAVAAGWMLDFLCLSLCRAFRDGRSEDFRRTRNSAEAIIHGLSSLTACQLRTIYICQFLTRIAAGKTLDAQFENDERITPLESALMIWGSIEKEHDKLHEEIQNLIKIQAIAVCMENGNFKEAEEVFERIFGDPNSHMPFKSKLLMIISQKDTFHSFFQHFSYNHMMEKIKSYVNYVLSEKSSTFLMKAAAKVVESKRTRTITSQDKPSGNDVEMETEANLDTRKRIAVTDNTTCPEGRKSA
;
A
#
# COMPACT_ATOMS: atom_id res chain seq x y z
N MET A 1 -8.22 26.29 -48.37
CA MET A 1 -9.43 25.47 -48.62
C MET A 1 -9.85 25.01 -47.23
N ALA A 2 -10.63 25.84 -46.52
CA ALA A 2 -12.09 25.94 -46.57
C ALA A 2 -12.76 24.73 -45.89
N GLU A 3 -13.48 25.09 -44.83
CA GLU A 3 -14.12 24.30 -43.77
C GLU A 3 -15.15 23.30 -44.30
N ASP A 4 -15.48 22.29 -43.50
CA ASP A 4 -16.89 21.92 -43.37
C ASP A 4 -17.21 21.41 -41.95
N VAL A 5 -18.26 22.00 -41.39
CA VAL A 5 -18.87 21.72 -40.09
C VAL A 5 -20.24 21.11 -40.40
N SER A 6 -20.56 19.94 -39.84
CA SER A 6 -21.95 19.52 -39.77
C SER A 6 -22.28 18.85 -38.44
N SER A 7 -23.14 19.57 -37.72
CA SER A 7 -23.98 19.19 -36.58
C SER A 7 -24.86 17.96 -36.85
N ALA A 8 -25.13 17.15 -35.81
CA ALA A 8 -26.50 16.85 -35.32
C ALA A 8 -26.55 15.62 -34.39
N ALA A 9 -27.06 15.83 -33.18
CA ALA A 9 -27.88 14.91 -32.37
C ALA A 9 -29.10 15.74 -31.88
N PRO A 10 -30.16 15.22 -31.21
CA PRO A 10 -30.46 13.84 -30.77
C PRO A 10 -31.95 13.43 -31.03
N SER A 11 -32.37 12.21 -30.65
CA SER A 11 -33.77 12.00 -30.23
C SER A 11 -34.06 10.73 -29.39
N PRO A 12 -35.12 10.75 -28.54
CA PRO A 12 -35.35 9.84 -27.42
C PRO A 12 -36.57 8.92 -27.59
N ARG A 13 -36.73 7.92 -26.71
CA ARG A 13 -37.96 7.12 -26.44
C ARG A 13 -37.68 6.26 -25.19
N GLY A 14 -38.54 6.09 -24.20
CA GLY A 14 -39.90 6.56 -23.96
C GLY A 14 -40.35 6.15 -22.55
N CYS A 15 -41.30 6.89 -22.00
CA CYS A 15 -41.96 6.70 -20.70
C CYS A 15 -42.98 5.56 -20.74
N ALA A 16 -43.24 4.93 -19.58
CA ALA A 16 -44.55 4.36 -19.25
C ALA A 16 -44.77 4.41 -17.73
N ASP A 17 -45.82 5.14 -17.35
CA ASP A 17 -46.39 5.32 -16.00
C ASP A 17 -47.31 4.16 -15.58
N GLY A 18 -47.42 3.93 -14.26
CA GLY A 18 -48.73 4.10 -13.59
C GLY A 18 -49.46 2.90 -12.92
N ARG A 19 -49.59 3.03 -11.58
CA ARG A 19 -50.78 2.86 -10.70
C ARG A 19 -51.13 1.52 -10.01
N ASP A 20 -50.91 1.51 -8.69
CA ASP A 20 -51.80 1.38 -7.50
C ASP A 20 -53.05 0.46 -7.40
N ALA A 21 -53.09 -0.18 -6.21
CA ALA A 21 -54.18 -0.61 -5.29
C ALA A 21 -55.08 -1.81 -5.69
N ASP A 22 -55.50 -2.76 -4.82
CA ASP A 22 -55.68 -2.80 -3.35
C ASP A 22 -55.88 -4.28 -2.84
N PRO A 23 -56.40 -4.63 -1.62
CA PRO A 23 -55.69 -5.48 -0.64
C PRO A 23 -56.45 -6.77 -0.21
N THR A 24 -55.82 -7.72 0.49
CA THR A 24 -56.53 -8.62 1.46
C THR A 24 -55.58 -9.35 2.43
N GLU A 25 -55.80 -9.06 3.72
CA GLU A 25 -55.75 -9.87 4.97
C GLU A 25 -54.63 -10.93 5.18
N GLU A 26 -53.75 -10.73 6.16
CA GLU A 26 -53.90 -11.05 7.60
C GLU A 26 -53.54 -12.51 7.93
N GLN A 27 -52.31 -12.74 8.40
CA GLN A 27 -52.04 -13.83 9.35
C GLN A 27 -50.82 -13.52 10.22
N MET A 28 -51.11 -13.48 11.52
CA MET A 28 -50.18 -13.33 12.63
C MET A 28 -49.31 -14.58 12.77
N ALA A 29 -48.01 -14.40 12.97
CA ALA A 29 -47.18 -15.38 13.66
C ALA A 29 -46.05 -14.65 14.39
N GLU A 30 -46.00 -14.91 15.70
CA GLU A 30 -45.13 -14.34 16.71
C GLU A 30 -43.65 -14.55 16.37
N THR A 31 -42.84 -13.49 16.50
CA THR A 31 -41.38 -13.61 16.49
C THR A 31 -40.93 -13.67 17.94
N GLU A 32 -40.39 -14.82 18.33
CA GLU A 32 -39.66 -15.00 19.59
C GLU A 32 -38.46 -14.03 19.61
N ARG A 33 -38.40 -13.24 20.69
CA ARG A 33 -37.27 -12.38 21.03
C ARG A 33 -36.00 -13.20 21.16
N ASN A 34 -34.98 -12.82 20.41
CA ASN A 34 -33.60 -13.23 20.69
C ASN A 34 -32.93 -12.10 21.48
N ASP A 35 -32.85 -12.28 22.80
CA ASP A 35 -32.40 -11.30 23.80
C ASP A 35 -30.86 -11.13 23.86
N GLU A 36 -30.18 -10.96 22.72
CA GLU A 36 -28.71 -10.73 22.69
C GLU A 36 -28.27 -9.45 21.96
N GLU A 37 -29.18 -8.70 21.33
CA GLU A 37 -28.85 -7.43 20.64
C GLU A 37 -29.14 -6.16 21.45
N GLN A 38 -29.41 -6.27 22.76
CA GLN A 38 -29.65 -5.11 23.62
C GLN A 38 -28.42 -4.60 24.41
N PHE A 39 -27.26 -5.24 24.29
CA PHE A 39 -26.10 -4.91 25.15
C PHE A 39 -25.00 -4.04 24.51
N GLU A 40 -25.07 -3.69 23.22
CA GLU A 40 -24.05 -2.82 22.56
C GLU A 40 -24.62 -1.53 21.93
N CYS A 41 -25.89 -1.20 22.17
CA CYS A 41 -26.48 0.09 21.75
C CYS A 41 -27.05 0.92 22.93
N GLN A 42 -26.86 0.46 24.17
CA GLN A 42 -27.32 1.19 25.36
C GLN A 42 -26.39 2.36 25.72
N GLU A 43 -25.14 2.39 25.25
CA GLU A 43 -24.20 3.50 25.51
C GLU A 43 -24.39 4.72 24.57
N LEU A 44 -25.24 4.62 23.54
CA LEU A 44 -25.47 5.70 22.57
C LEU A 44 -26.85 6.38 22.72
N LEU A 45 -27.60 6.09 23.78
CA LEU A 45 -28.94 6.65 24.00
C LEU A 45 -29.25 7.07 25.45
N GLU A 46 -28.23 7.47 26.23
CA GLU A 46 -28.43 8.10 27.55
C GLU A 46 -28.33 9.64 27.53
N CYS A 47 -28.55 10.27 26.38
CA CYS A 47 -28.71 11.73 26.27
C CYS A 47 -30.17 12.15 26.06
N GLN A 48 -31.08 11.69 26.93
CA GLN A 48 -32.41 12.30 27.07
C GLN A 48 -32.54 13.04 28.41
N VAL A 49 -32.20 14.33 28.33
CA VAL A 49 -32.80 15.51 28.95
C VAL A 49 -33.86 15.21 30.02
N GLN A 50 -33.50 15.43 31.28
CA GLN A 50 -34.44 15.63 32.38
C GLN A 50 -34.56 17.15 32.63
N VAL A 51 -35.73 17.71 32.31
CA VAL A 51 -36.05 19.13 32.50
C VAL A 51 -36.25 19.43 33.98
N GLY A 52 -35.36 20.25 34.57
CA GLY A 52 -35.52 20.73 35.94
C GLY A 52 -34.50 21.81 36.38
N ALA A 53 -34.81 23.08 36.08
CA ALA A 53 -34.33 24.32 36.73
C ALA A 53 -32.80 24.66 36.66
N PRO A 54 -32.41 25.94 36.80
CA PRO A 54 -31.48 26.59 35.87
C PRO A 54 -29.99 26.38 36.20
N GLU A 55 -29.23 26.19 35.12
CA GLU A 55 -27.89 26.74 34.86
C GLU A 55 -26.86 26.62 35.98
N GLU A 56 -26.16 25.49 35.99
CA GLU A 56 -24.71 25.52 35.83
C GLU A 56 -24.40 24.58 34.67
N GLU A 57 -24.31 25.14 33.45
CA GLU A 57 -23.59 24.48 32.37
C GLU A 57 -22.13 24.42 32.84
N GLU A 58 -21.77 23.33 33.55
CA GLU A 58 -20.38 22.91 33.60
C GLU A 58 -20.01 22.61 32.14
N GLU A 59 -19.51 23.62 31.44
CA GLU A 59 -18.67 23.37 30.28
C GLU A 59 -17.61 22.40 30.78
N GLU A 60 -17.71 21.12 30.40
CA GLU A 60 -16.59 20.19 30.49
C GLU A 60 -15.50 20.83 29.62
N GLU A 61 -14.69 21.72 30.21
CA GLU A 61 -13.46 22.19 29.61
C GLU A 61 -12.61 20.93 29.42
N GLU A 62 -12.69 20.34 28.22
CA GLU A 62 -11.77 19.29 27.81
C GLU A 62 -10.37 19.81 28.14
N ASP A 63 -9.64 19.06 28.97
CA ASP A 63 -8.28 19.45 29.34
C ASP A 63 -7.46 19.57 28.05
N ALA A 64 -7.26 20.80 27.61
CA ALA A 64 -6.61 21.12 26.35
C ALA A 64 -5.21 20.50 26.26
N GLY A 65 -4.57 20.25 27.42
CA GLY A 65 -3.32 19.51 27.50
C GLY A 65 -3.46 18.04 27.09
N LEU A 66 -4.48 17.33 27.61
CA LEU A 66 -4.75 15.94 27.27
C LEU A 66 -5.16 15.78 25.79
N VAL A 67 -5.96 16.72 25.26
CA VAL A 67 -6.34 16.72 23.85
C VAL A 67 -5.12 16.88 22.94
N ALA A 68 -4.25 17.85 23.23
CA ALA A 68 -3.02 18.05 22.46
C ALA A 68 -2.06 16.85 22.52
N GLU A 69 -1.97 16.17 23.68
CA GLU A 69 -1.19 14.94 23.80
C GLU A 69 -1.79 13.79 22.98
N ALA A 70 -3.12 13.64 22.99
CA ALA A 70 -3.82 12.66 22.16
C ALA A 70 -3.63 12.94 20.65
N GLU A 71 -3.68 14.20 20.23
CA GLU A 71 -3.38 14.60 18.84
C GLU A 71 -1.95 14.23 18.43
N ALA A 72 -0.97 14.47 19.29
CA ALA A 72 0.42 14.10 19.03
C ALA A 72 0.60 12.58 18.89
N VAL A 73 -0.07 11.78 19.75
CA VAL A 73 -0.08 10.32 19.67
C VAL A 73 -0.73 9.85 18.37
N ALA A 74 -1.90 10.40 18.02
CA ALA A 74 -2.61 10.07 16.79
C ALA A 74 -1.78 10.43 15.54
N ALA A 75 -1.12 11.58 15.53
CA ALA A 75 -0.23 11.99 14.44
C ALA A 75 0.95 11.03 14.27
N GLY A 76 1.53 10.53 15.37
CA GLY A 76 2.53 9.46 15.34
C GLY A 76 2.02 8.18 14.69
N TRP A 77 0.83 7.71 15.06
CA TRP A 77 0.21 6.53 14.45
C TRP A 77 -0.10 6.71 12.97
N MET A 78 -0.57 7.89 12.57
CA MET A 78 -0.82 8.22 11.16
C MET A 78 0.48 8.24 10.35
N LEU A 79 1.55 8.81 10.88
CA LEU A 79 2.85 8.84 10.21
C LEU A 79 3.40 7.43 9.95
N ASP A 80 3.36 6.55 10.96
CA ASP A 80 3.80 5.16 10.82
C ASP A 80 2.99 4.40 9.77
N PHE A 81 1.66 4.55 9.80
CA PHE A 81 0.76 3.93 8.83
C PHE A 81 1.03 4.43 7.41
N LEU A 82 1.21 5.74 7.24
CA LEU A 82 1.47 6.35 5.93
C LEU A 82 2.85 5.92 5.40
N CYS A 83 3.87 5.86 6.24
CA CYS A 83 5.18 5.31 5.86
C CYS A 83 5.06 3.85 5.39
N LEU A 84 4.32 3.01 6.12
CA LEU A 84 4.07 1.63 5.74
C LEU A 84 3.33 1.52 4.40
N SER A 85 2.31 2.36 4.18
CA SER A 85 1.57 2.42 2.91
C SER A 85 2.48 2.89 1.75
N LEU A 86 3.32 3.89 1.99
CA LEU A 86 4.26 4.46 1.02
C LEU A 86 5.28 3.40 0.58
N CYS A 87 5.85 2.68 1.55
CA CYS A 87 6.74 1.55 1.32
C CYS A 87 6.09 0.45 0.46
N ARG A 88 4.83 0.08 0.73
CA ARG A 88 4.11 -0.90 -0.09
C ARG A 88 3.89 -0.39 -1.51
N ALA A 89 3.40 0.85 -1.67
CA ALA A 89 3.16 1.43 -2.98
C ALA A 89 4.46 1.53 -3.80
N PHE A 90 5.57 1.90 -3.17
CA PHE A 90 6.90 1.92 -3.79
C PHE A 90 7.34 0.53 -4.26
N ARG A 91 7.29 -0.47 -3.36
CA ARG A 91 7.70 -1.85 -3.67
C ARG A 91 6.87 -2.43 -4.82
N ASP A 92 5.57 -2.19 -4.80
CA ASP A 92 4.60 -2.74 -5.76
C ASP A 92 4.53 -1.93 -7.06
N GLY A 93 5.26 -0.81 -7.18
CA GLY A 93 5.24 0.04 -8.37
C GLY A 93 3.91 0.78 -8.60
N ARG A 94 3.13 1.03 -7.55
CA ARG A 94 1.82 1.71 -7.62
C ARG A 94 1.99 3.22 -7.57
N SER A 95 2.35 3.83 -8.69
CA SER A 95 2.74 5.26 -8.77
C SER A 95 1.70 6.24 -8.24
N GLU A 96 0.42 6.07 -8.59
CA GLU A 96 -0.64 6.98 -8.11
C GLU A 96 -0.89 6.84 -6.61
N ASP A 97 -0.85 5.60 -6.10
CA ASP A 97 -1.01 5.36 -4.66
C ASP A 97 0.18 5.89 -3.87
N PHE A 98 1.38 5.76 -4.44
CA PHE A 98 2.60 6.35 -3.89
C PHE A 98 2.47 7.87 -3.82
N ARG A 99 2.01 8.52 -4.88
CA ARG A 99 1.81 9.98 -4.94
C ARG A 99 0.77 10.46 -3.91
N ARG A 100 -0.38 9.80 -3.82
CA ARG A 100 -1.42 10.16 -2.82
C ARG A 100 -0.90 9.98 -1.40
N THR A 101 -0.28 8.83 -1.12
CA THR A 101 0.26 8.54 0.21
C THR A 101 1.38 9.50 0.60
N ARG A 102 2.24 9.89 -0.35
CA ARG A 102 3.28 10.92 -0.16
C ARG A 102 2.66 12.24 0.28
N ASN A 103 1.66 12.73 -0.45
CA ASN A 103 1.01 14.01 -0.12
C ASN A 103 0.36 13.96 1.28
N SER A 104 -0.28 12.84 1.64
CA SER A 104 -0.82 12.65 2.98
C SER A 104 0.27 12.62 4.04
N ALA A 105 1.37 11.91 3.80
CA ALA A 105 2.51 11.85 4.73
C ALA A 105 3.12 13.24 4.94
N GLU A 106 3.33 14.01 3.87
CA GLU A 106 3.84 15.37 3.92
C GLU A 106 2.95 16.29 4.76
N ALA A 107 1.63 16.25 4.57
CA ALA A 107 0.69 17.03 5.38
C ALA A 107 0.76 16.66 6.87
N ILE A 108 0.81 15.37 7.21
CA ILE A 108 0.97 14.93 8.60
C ILE A 108 2.30 15.40 9.18
N ILE A 109 3.40 15.26 8.44
CA ILE A 109 4.74 15.67 8.89
C ILE A 109 4.77 17.18 9.19
N HIS A 110 4.16 18.02 8.35
CA HIS A 110 4.07 19.46 8.59
C HIS A 110 3.19 19.84 9.78
N GLY A 111 2.22 19.00 10.15
CA GLY A 111 1.38 19.20 11.32
C GLY A 111 2.03 18.78 12.65
N LEU A 112 3.18 18.11 12.63
CA LEU A 112 3.86 17.68 13.86
C LEU A 112 4.51 18.88 14.58
N SER A 113 4.12 19.10 15.84
CA SER A 113 4.69 20.13 16.71
C SER A 113 5.99 19.69 17.41
N SER A 114 6.25 18.39 17.49
CA SER A 114 7.46 17.81 18.06
C SER A 114 7.84 16.51 17.35
N LEU A 115 9.11 16.12 17.45
CA LEU A 115 9.65 14.92 16.79
C LEU A 115 10.45 14.06 17.77
N THR A 116 10.04 12.81 17.88
CA THR A 116 10.85 11.74 18.47
C THR A 116 11.88 11.23 17.46
N ALA A 117 12.92 10.53 17.95
CA ALA A 117 13.92 9.90 17.07
C ALA A 117 13.29 8.88 16.10
N CYS A 118 12.29 8.12 16.56
CA CYS A 118 11.57 7.15 15.71
C CYS A 118 10.76 7.85 14.60
N GLN A 119 10.09 8.96 14.92
CA GLN A 119 9.39 9.77 13.92
C GLN A 119 10.38 10.39 12.92
N LEU A 120 11.51 10.90 13.38
CA LEU A 120 12.55 11.45 12.50
C LEU A 120 13.11 10.39 11.53
N ARG A 121 13.41 9.18 12.01
CA ARG A 121 13.80 8.04 11.15
C ARG A 121 12.70 7.74 10.11
N THR A 122 11.45 7.77 10.52
CA THR A 122 10.29 7.52 9.64
C THR A 122 10.14 8.59 8.56
N ILE A 123 10.40 9.86 8.90
CA ILE A 123 10.45 10.99 7.95
C ILE A 123 11.58 10.77 6.95
N TYR A 124 12.79 10.42 7.39
CA TYR A 124 13.91 10.15 6.49
C TYR A 124 13.62 9.00 5.53
N ILE A 125 12.96 7.92 5.98
CA ILE A 125 12.53 6.84 5.10
C ILE A 125 11.59 7.36 4.00
N CYS A 126 10.56 8.14 4.37
CA CYS A 126 9.63 8.70 3.40
C CYS A 126 10.33 9.62 2.40
N GLN A 127 11.18 10.52 2.91
CA GLN A 127 11.97 11.44 2.09
C GLN A 127 12.86 10.66 1.12
N PHE A 128 13.62 9.69 1.61
CA PHE A 128 14.48 8.84 0.80
C PHE A 128 13.73 8.19 -0.37
N LEU A 129 12.60 7.54 -0.10
CA LEU A 129 11.82 6.86 -1.14
C LEU A 129 11.27 7.83 -2.20
N THR A 130 10.84 9.03 -1.80
CA THR A 130 10.36 10.04 -2.77
C THR A 130 11.46 10.50 -3.71
N ARG A 131 12.69 10.64 -3.23
CA ARG A 131 13.86 11.05 -4.03
C ARG A 131 14.30 9.93 -4.97
N ILE A 132 14.29 8.68 -4.50
CA ILE A 132 14.55 7.50 -5.34
C ILE A 132 13.48 7.34 -6.42
N ALA A 133 12.20 7.55 -6.10
CA ALA A 133 11.12 7.48 -7.09
C ALA A 133 11.27 8.54 -8.20
N ALA A 134 11.82 9.71 -7.87
CA ALA A 134 12.15 10.79 -8.80
C ALA A 134 13.59 10.70 -9.37
N GLY A 135 14.30 9.59 -9.17
CA GLY A 135 15.75 9.49 -9.44
C GLY A 135 16.17 9.74 -10.89
N LYS A 136 15.24 9.64 -11.86
CA LYS A 136 15.48 9.96 -13.28
C LYS A 136 14.92 11.33 -13.71
N THR A 137 14.23 12.04 -12.83
CA THR A 137 13.60 13.34 -13.09
C THR A 137 14.58 14.44 -12.68
N LEU A 138 15.58 14.71 -13.53
CA LEU A 138 16.69 15.63 -13.21
C LEU A 138 16.25 17.08 -12.97
N ASP A 139 15.05 17.46 -13.44
CA ASP A 139 14.41 18.75 -13.22
C ASP A 139 13.67 18.84 -11.87
N ALA A 140 13.55 17.75 -11.12
CA ALA A 140 12.94 17.77 -9.79
C ALA A 140 13.91 18.31 -8.73
N GLN A 141 13.50 19.40 -8.07
CA GLN A 141 14.27 20.04 -7.01
C GLN A 141 13.80 19.58 -5.63
N PHE A 142 14.71 18.99 -4.84
CA PHE A 142 14.45 18.57 -3.46
C PHE A 142 15.22 19.40 -2.42
N GLU A 143 16.27 20.10 -2.84
CA GLU A 143 17.17 20.86 -1.98
C GLU A 143 17.15 22.34 -2.37
N ASN A 144 17.57 23.21 -1.44
CA ASN A 144 17.71 24.64 -1.71
C ASN A 144 18.77 24.93 -2.79
N ASP A 145 19.82 24.11 -2.85
CA ASP A 145 20.79 24.16 -3.94
C ASP A 145 20.23 23.42 -5.16
N GLU A 146 19.80 24.20 -6.17
CA GLU A 146 19.19 23.72 -7.42
C GLU A 146 20.08 22.75 -8.21
N ARG A 147 21.39 22.72 -7.93
CA ARG A 147 22.34 21.82 -8.61
C ARG A 147 22.28 20.39 -8.11
N ILE A 148 21.65 20.16 -6.95
CA ILE A 148 21.60 18.86 -6.32
C ILE A 148 20.50 18.02 -6.96
N THR A 149 20.92 16.95 -7.65
CA THR A 149 19.99 16.02 -8.30
C THR A 149 19.18 15.22 -7.27
N PRO A 150 18.03 14.63 -7.66
CA PRO A 150 17.24 13.78 -6.77
C PRO A 150 18.04 12.63 -6.13
N LEU A 151 18.97 12.01 -6.88
CA LEU A 151 19.79 10.90 -6.34
C LEU A 151 20.88 11.39 -5.39
N GLU A 152 21.42 12.60 -5.57
CA GLU A 152 22.30 13.22 -4.57
C GLU A 152 21.54 13.56 -3.29
N SER A 153 20.32 14.12 -3.39
CA SER A 153 19.44 14.32 -2.24
C SER A 153 19.13 13.00 -1.53
N ALA A 154 18.82 11.94 -2.27
CA ALA A 154 18.62 10.61 -1.71
C ALA A 154 19.86 10.11 -0.94
N LEU A 155 21.08 10.36 -1.46
CA LEU A 155 22.33 9.98 -0.82
C LEU A 155 22.56 10.70 0.52
N MET A 156 22.24 11.99 0.58
CA MET A 156 22.33 12.78 1.82
C MET A 156 21.37 12.28 2.90
N ILE A 157 20.13 11.98 2.52
CA ILE A 157 19.15 11.38 3.44
C ILE A 157 19.58 9.98 3.86
N TRP A 158 20.09 9.17 2.93
CA TRP A 158 20.56 7.81 3.22
C TRP A 158 21.65 7.80 4.29
N GLY A 159 22.60 8.75 4.23
CA GLY A 159 23.64 8.90 5.25
C GLY A 159 23.13 9.28 6.65
N SER A 160 21.88 9.76 6.74
CA SER A 160 21.23 10.16 8.00
C SER A 160 20.32 9.06 8.59
N ILE A 161 20.07 7.99 7.84
CA ILE A 161 19.30 6.83 8.32
C ILE A 161 20.23 5.89 9.09
N GLU A 162 19.78 5.38 10.23
CA GLU A 162 20.55 4.47 11.09
C GLU A 162 21.09 3.25 10.33
N LYS A 163 22.35 2.89 10.64
CA LYS A 163 23.13 1.86 9.96
C LYS A 163 22.94 0.47 10.59
N GLU A 164 21.70 0.03 10.74
CA GLU A 164 21.42 -1.29 11.34
C GLU A 164 21.91 -2.46 10.48
N HIS A 165 22.20 -2.20 9.19
CA HIS A 165 22.67 -3.20 8.22
C HIS A 165 23.84 -2.67 7.38
N ASP A 166 25.03 -2.61 7.98
CA ASP A 166 26.23 -2.01 7.36
C ASP A 166 26.47 -2.44 5.90
N LYS A 167 26.35 -3.75 5.60
CA LYS A 167 26.59 -4.25 4.24
C LYS A 167 25.52 -3.79 3.23
N LEU A 168 24.23 -3.94 3.56
CA LEU A 168 23.15 -3.50 2.67
C LEU A 168 23.16 -1.99 2.51
N HIS A 169 23.48 -1.27 3.59
CA HIS A 169 23.61 0.18 3.62
C HIS A 169 24.73 0.66 2.70
N GLU A 170 25.91 0.03 2.76
CA GLU A 170 27.03 0.34 1.87
C GLU A 170 26.72 -0.02 0.41
N GLU A 171 26.09 -1.18 0.16
CA GLU A 171 25.68 -1.59 -1.20
C GLU A 171 24.71 -0.57 -1.82
N ILE A 172 23.66 -0.18 -1.10
CA ILE A 172 22.69 0.83 -1.56
C ILE A 172 23.41 2.18 -1.78
N GLN A 173 24.25 2.60 -0.83
CA GLN A 173 25.00 3.85 -0.94
C GLN A 173 25.86 3.90 -2.21
N ASN A 174 26.62 2.84 -2.49
CA ASN A 174 27.47 2.76 -3.67
C ASN A 174 26.64 2.74 -4.96
N LEU A 175 25.51 2.05 -4.98
CA LEU A 175 24.60 2.02 -6.13
C LEU A 175 23.98 3.38 -6.42
N ILE A 176 23.56 4.12 -5.39
CA ILE A 176 23.04 5.49 -5.55
C ILE A 176 24.13 6.40 -6.12
N LYS A 177 25.36 6.34 -5.61
CA LYS A 177 26.49 7.13 -6.14
C LYS A 177 26.75 6.85 -7.62
N ILE A 178 26.77 5.57 -8.01
CA ILE A 178 26.96 5.16 -9.40
C ILE A 178 25.80 5.67 -10.27
N GLN A 179 24.56 5.49 -9.80
CA GLN A 179 23.38 5.86 -10.56
C GLN A 179 23.17 7.37 -10.67
N ALA A 180 23.56 8.16 -9.67
CA ALA A 180 23.54 9.62 -9.75
C ALA A 180 24.35 10.15 -10.95
N ILE A 181 25.48 9.50 -11.26
CA ILE A 181 26.29 9.81 -12.44
C ILE A 181 25.65 9.22 -13.70
N ALA A 182 25.23 7.95 -13.64
CA ALA A 182 24.70 7.23 -14.79
C ALA A 182 23.46 7.92 -15.40
N VAL A 183 22.53 8.42 -14.57
CA VAL A 183 21.32 9.10 -15.07
C VAL A 183 21.64 10.40 -15.81
N CYS A 184 22.63 11.17 -15.35
CA CYS A 184 23.10 12.36 -16.07
C CYS A 184 23.74 11.97 -17.41
N MET A 185 24.54 10.90 -17.43
CA MET A 185 25.16 10.40 -18.67
C MET A 185 24.12 9.86 -19.66
N GLU A 186 23.14 9.07 -19.20
CA GLU A 186 22.01 8.55 -20.00
C GLU A 186 21.22 9.68 -20.68
N ASN A 187 21.08 10.82 -20.00
CA ASN A 187 20.43 12.02 -20.55
C ASN A 187 21.33 12.87 -21.47
N GLY A 188 22.60 12.50 -21.66
CA GLY A 188 23.59 13.26 -22.45
C GLY A 188 24.19 14.46 -21.71
N ASN A 189 23.88 14.63 -20.42
CA ASN A 189 24.34 15.74 -19.58
C ASN A 189 25.73 15.44 -18.99
N PHE A 190 26.75 15.30 -19.84
CA PHE A 190 28.11 14.92 -19.39
C PHE A 190 28.74 15.91 -18.42
N LYS A 191 28.48 17.21 -18.61
CA LYS A 191 28.99 18.25 -17.71
C LYS A 191 28.36 18.11 -16.31
N GLU A 192 27.06 17.88 -16.25
CA GLU A 192 26.35 17.64 -14.99
C GLU A 192 26.88 16.36 -14.33
N ALA A 193 27.12 15.29 -15.09
CA ALA A 193 27.70 14.06 -14.57
C ALA A 193 29.09 14.27 -13.93
N GLU A 194 29.93 15.12 -14.53
CA GLU A 194 31.23 15.52 -13.97
C GLU A 194 31.06 16.34 -12.68
N GLU A 195 30.13 17.30 -12.66
CA GLU A 195 29.84 18.11 -11.47
C GLU A 195 29.26 17.27 -10.30
N VAL A 196 28.36 16.33 -10.60
CA VAL A 196 27.84 15.34 -9.64
C VAL A 196 28.98 14.48 -9.10
N PHE A 197 29.87 14.00 -9.98
CA PHE A 197 31.04 13.24 -9.57
C PHE A 197 31.92 14.04 -8.60
N GLU A 198 32.23 15.30 -8.89
CA GLU A 198 33.03 16.15 -8.00
C GLU A 198 32.34 16.41 -6.66
N ARG A 199 31.02 16.57 -6.62
CA ARG A 199 30.30 16.74 -5.33
C ARG A 199 30.31 15.46 -4.48
N ILE A 200 30.18 14.29 -5.11
CA ILE A 200 30.13 13.00 -4.39
C ILE A 200 31.53 12.50 -4.01
N PHE A 201 32.51 12.68 -4.89
CA PHE A 201 33.84 12.06 -4.80
C PHE A 201 35.00 13.06 -4.72
N GLY A 202 34.75 14.37 -4.76
CA GLY A 202 35.77 15.41 -4.92
C GLY A 202 36.78 15.52 -3.79
N ASP A 203 36.54 14.89 -2.63
CA ASP A 203 37.58 14.79 -1.59
C ASP A 203 38.79 13.98 -2.13
N PRO A 204 39.96 14.62 -2.34
CA PRO A 204 41.14 13.96 -2.88
C PRO A 204 41.71 12.88 -1.95
N ASN A 205 41.43 12.97 -0.65
CA ASN A 205 41.93 12.06 0.36
C ASN A 205 40.99 10.86 0.61
N SER A 206 39.80 10.88 0.00
CA SER A 206 38.83 9.80 0.12
C SER A 206 39.13 8.68 -0.89
N HIS A 207 39.58 7.53 -0.40
CA HIS A 207 39.61 6.31 -1.21
C HIS A 207 38.20 5.72 -1.25
N MET A 208 37.36 6.22 -2.17
CA MET A 208 36.01 5.70 -2.37
C MET A 208 36.00 4.58 -3.42
N PRO A 209 35.22 3.50 -3.20
CA PRO A 209 35.00 2.48 -4.21
C PRO A 209 34.54 3.10 -5.54
N PHE A 210 35.03 2.53 -6.65
CA PHE A 210 34.64 2.87 -8.02
C PHE A 210 35.02 4.27 -8.53
N LYS A 211 35.58 5.16 -7.71
CA LYS A 211 35.95 6.54 -8.07
C LYS A 211 36.76 6.61 -9.38
N SER A 212 37.89 5.89 -9.47
CA SER A 212 38.74 5.91 -10.67
C SER A 212 38.04 5.32 -11.91
N LYS A 213 37.18 4.32 -11.72
CA LYS A 213 36.45 3.68 -12.83
C LYS A 213 35.38 4.62 -13.38
N LEU A 214 34.64 5.31 -12.50
CA LEU A 214 33.63 6.30 -12.87
C LEU A 214 34.27 7.51 -13.57
N LEU A 215 35.37 8.03 -13.04
CA LEU A 215 36.10 9.14 -13.67
C LEU A 215 36.54 8.80 -15.10
N MET A 216 37.06 7.58 -15.31
CA MET A 216 37.43 7.08 -16.63
C MET A 216 36.23 7.04 -17.59
N ILE A 217 35.08 6.54 -17.14
CA ILE A 217 33.86 6.45 -17.95
C ILE A 217 33.33 7.83 -18.34
N ILE A 218 33.25 8.76 -17.38
CA ILE A 218 32.82 10.15 -17.62
C ILE A 218 33.75 10.83 -18.65
N SER A 219 35.06 10.69 -18.45
CA SER A 219 36.07 11.27 -19.35
C SER A 219 35.94 10.76 -20.79
N GLN A 220 35.61 9.47 -20.96
CA GLN A 220 35.40 8.84 -22.26
C GLN A 220 33.99 9.09 -22.82
N LYS A 221 33.07 9.66 -22.03
CA LYS A 221 31.65 9.81 -22.34
C LYS A 221 30.98 8.48 -22.74
N ASP A 222 31.48 7.38 -22.17
CA ASP A 222 31.01 6.02 -22.50
C ASP A 222 29.73 5.67 -21.71
N THR A 223 28.61 6.20 -22.20
CA THR A 223 27.28 6.07 -21.57
C THR A 223 26.81 4.62 -21.47
N PHE A 224 27.24 3.75 -22.39
CA PHE A 224 26.78 2.35 -22.46
C PHE A 224 27.81 1.36 -21.93
N HIS A 225 28.82 1.83 -21.19
CA HIS A 225 29.85 0.99 -20.60
C HIS A 225 29.22 -0.15 -19.79
N SER A 226 29.76 -1.37 -19.91
CA SER A 226 29.33 -2.55 -19.15
C SER A 226 29.24 -2.36 -17.63
N PHE A 227 29.90 -1.35 -17.08
CA PHE A 227 29.88 -1.02 -15.67
C PHE A 227 28.47 -0.60 -15.23
N PHE A 228 27.80 0.26 -16.00
CA PHE A 228 26.41 0.65 -15.73
C PHE A 228 25.41 -0.46 -16.04
N GLN A 229 25.76 -1.45 -16.87
CA GLN A 229 24.93 -2.64 -17.07
C GLN A 229 24.95 -3.54 -15.82
N HIS A 230 26.12 -3.73 -15.21
CA HIS A 230 26.25 -4.49 -13.95
C HIS A 230 25.65 -3.73 -12.77
N PHE A 231 25.98 -2.45 -12.61
CA PHE A 231 25.47 -1.58 -11.55
C PHE A 231 24.29 -0.74 -12.05
N SER A 232 23.28 -1.40 -12.61
CA SER A 232 22.14 -0.75 -13.27
C SER A 232 21.16 -0.09 -12.32
N TYR A 233 20.30 0.80 -12.85
CA TYR A 233 19.19 1.41 -12.10
C TYR A 233 18.27 0.34 -11.50
N ASN A 234 17.98 -0.73 -12.27
CA ASN A 234 17.18 -1.84 -11.77
C ASN A 234 17.87 -2.56 -10.60
N HIS A 235 19.19 -2.76 -10.67
CA HIS A 235 19.93 -3.36 -9.57
C HIS A 235 19.88 -2.50 -8.29
N MET A 236 20.02 -1.17 -8.44
CA MET A 236 19.80 -0.22 -7.34
C MET A 236 18.39 -0.36 -6.75
N MET A 237 17.36 -0.36 -7.60
CA MET A 237 15.96 -0.47 -7.17
C MET A 237 15.68 -1.77 -6.43
N GLU A 238 16.22 -2.90 -6.86
CA GLU A 238 16.04 -4.19 -6.17
C GLU A 238 16.70 -4.22 -4.78
N LYS A 239 17.87 -3.59 -4.62
CA LYS A 239 18.51 -3.45 -3.31
C LYS A 239 17.71 -2.53 -2.39
N ILE A 240 17.19 -1.41 -2.91
CA ILE A 240 16.32 -0.52 -2.16
C ILE A 240 15.01 -1.21 -1.76
N LYS A 241 14.39 -2.00 -2.66
CA LYS A 241 13.22 -2.82 -2.31
C LYS A 241 13.51 -3.84 -1.21
N SER A 242 14.73 -4.38 -1.16
CA SER A 242 15.15 -5.26 -0.08
C SER A 242 15.17 -4.52 1.26
N TYR A 243 15.68 -3.29 1.30
CA TYR A 243 15.57 -2.42 2.47
C TYR A 243 14.12 -2.06 2.81
N VAL A 244 13.29 -1.77 1.81
CA VAL A 244 11.85 -1.52 2.02
C VAL A 244 11.17 -2.72 2.67
N ASN A 245 11.51 -3.95 2.26
CA ASN A 245 10.97 -5.16 2.92
C ASN A 245 11.36 -5.25 4.40
N TYR A 246 12.57 -4.82 4.77
CA TYR A 246 12.97 -4.71 6.17
C TYR A 246 12.07 -3.70 6.92
N VAL A 247 11.91 -2.49 6.38
CA VAL A 247 11.03 -1.46 6.98
C VAL A 247 9.58 -1.96 7.11
N LEU A 248 9.07 -2.65 6.08
CA LEU A 248 7.74 -3.24 6.11
C LEU A 248 7.61 -4.28 7.22
N SER A 249 8.63 -5.13 7.42
CA SER A 249 8.62 -6.14 8.48
C SER A 249 8.60 -5.50 9.87
N GLU A 250 9.43 -4.47 10.09
CA GLU A 250 9.50 -3.70 11.34
C GLU A 250 8.16 -3.01 11.65
N LYS A 251 7.61 -2.25 10.69
CA LYS A 251 6.44 -1.40 10.90
C LYS A 251 5.09 -2.10 10.70
N SER A 252 5.06 -3.36 10.26
CA SER A 252 3.82 -4.11 10.01
C SER A 252 2.93 -4.27 11.24
N SER A 253 3.51 -4.21 12.43
CA SER A 253 2.84 -4.39 13.72
C SER A 253 2.42 -3.08 14.41
N THR A 254 2.63 -1.93 13.75
CA THR A 254 2.25 -0.60 14.26
C THR A 254 0.75 -0.49 14.52
N PHE A 255 0.38 0.35 15.50
CA PHE A 255 -0.95 0.38 16.09
C PHE A 255 -2.08 0.44 15.05
N LEU A 256 -2.06 1.43 14.17
CA LEU A 256 -3.16 1.69 13.24
C LEU A 256 -3.34 0.56 12.21
N MET A 257 -2.22 0.02 11.69
CA MET A 257 -2.26 -1.14 10.80
C MET A 257 -2.79 -2.39 11.51
N LYS A 258 -2.31 -2.65 12.73
CA LYS A 258 -2.73 -3.82 13.52
C LYS A 258 -4.20 -3.73 13.93
N ALA A 259 -4.68 -2.57 14.33
CA ALA A 259 -6.07 -2.33 14.66
C ALA A 259 -6.97 -2.52 13.42
N ALA A 260 -6.60 -1.93 12.27
CA ALA A 260 -7.32 -2.11 11.03
C ALA A 260 -7.37 -3.58 10.58
N ALA A 261 -6.26 -4.32 10.68
CA ALA A 261 -6.20 -5.73 10.35
C ALA A 261 -7.16 -6.58 11.21
N LYS A 262 -7.20 -6.35 12.53
CA LYS A 262 -8.13 -7.03 13.44
C LYS A 262 -9.59 -6.79 13.09
N VAL A 263 -9.95 -5.56 12.70
CA VAL A 263 -11.31 -5.23 12.26
C VAL A 263 -11.68 -5.98 10.97
N VAL A 264 -10.73 -6.16 10.05
CA VAL A 264 -10.96 -6.95 8.83
C VAL A 264 -11.11 -8.44 9.15
N GLU A 265 -10.28 -8.97 10.05
CA GLU A 265 -10.35 -10.37 10.51
C GLU A 265 -11.69 -10.69 11.19
N SER A 266 -12.15 -9.83 12.10
CA SER A 266 -13.43 -10.04 12.81
C SER A 266 -14.64 -9.98 11.88
N LYS A 267 -14.62 -9.10 10.87
CA LYS A 267 -15.65 -9.07 9.82
C LYS A 267 -15.65 -10.35 9.00
N ARG A 268 -14.48 -10.88 8.67
CA ARG A 268 -14.34 -12.12 7.89
C ARG A 268 -14.85 -13.33 8.65
N THR A 269 -14.55 -13.46 9.94
CA THR A 269 -15.04 -14.58 10.77
C THR A 269 -16.56 -14.55 10.89
N ARG A 270 -17.17 -13.37 11.08
CA ARG A 270 -18.62 -13.22 11.12
C ARG A 270 -19.31 -13.65 9.82
N THR A 271 -18.75 -13.29 8.67
CA THR A 271 -19.29 -13.69 7.35
C THR A 271 -19.20 -15.20 7.10
N ILE A 272 -18.17 -15.87 7.63
CA ILE A 272 -18.03 -17.34 7.49
C ILE A 272 -19.06 -18.05 8.37
N THR A 273 -19.21 -17.63 9.63
CA THR A 273 -20.18 -18.23 10.56
C THR A 273 -21.64 -18.06 10.12
N SER A 274 -21.97 -16.99 9.39
CA SER A 274 -23.33 -16.79 8.86
C SER A 274 -23.67 -17.61 7.61
N GLN A 275 -22.67 -18.08 6.86
CA GLN A 275 -22.87 -18.96 5.69
C GLN A 275 -22.99 -20.45 6.06
N ASP A 276 -22.52 -20.86 7.24
CA ASP A 276 -22.58 -22.25 7.72
C ASP A 276 -23.86 -22.61 8.50
N LYS A 277 -24.89 -21.74 8.51
CA LYS A 277 -26.23 -22.17 8.98
C LYS A 277 -26.87 -23.07 7.91
N PRO A 278 -27.15 -24.36 8.18
CA PRO A 278 -27.87 -25.18 7.23
C PRO A 278 -29.28 -24.59 7.07
N SER A 279 -29.66 -24.29 5.84
CA SER A 279 -31.05 -24.04 5.47
C SER A 279 -31.82 -25.35 5.68
N GLY A 280 -32.28 -25.57 6.91
CA GLY A 280 -33.17 -26.66 7.25
C GLY A 280 -34.52 -26.39 6.61
N ASN A 281 -34.76 -27.00 5.46
CA ASN A 281 -36.07 -27.41 4.98
C ASN A 281 -35.84 -28.44 3.88
N ASP A 282 -35.96 -29.72 4.24
CA ASP A 282 -36.76 -30.62 3.42
C ASP A 282 -37.36 -31.71 4.32
N VAL A 283 -38.69 -31.65 4.36
CA VAL A 283 -39.57 -32.69 4.87
C VAL A 283 -39.57 -33.80 3.82
N GLU A 284 -39.00 -34.97 4.11
CA GLU A 284 -39.39 -36.19 3.40
C GLU A 284 -39.93 -37.22 4.40
N MET A 285 -41.23 -37.43 4.24
CA MET A 285 -42.08 -38.38 4.93
C MET A 285 -41.58 -39.80 4.65
N GLU A 286 -41.36 -40.57 5.71
CA GLU A 286 -41.16 -42.01 5.61
C GLU A 286 -42.41 -42.68 5.04
N THR A 287 -42.26 -43.41 3.93
CA THR A 287 -43.17 -44.50 3.58
C THR A 287 -42.39 -45.74 3.20
N GLU A 288 -42.43 -46.74 4.08
CA GLU A 288 -42.09 -48.13 3.81
C GLU A 288 -43.01 -48.74 2.75
N ALA A 289 -42.44 -49.44 1.77
CA ALA A 289 -42.97 -50.71 1.27
C ALA A 289 -41.87 -51.45 0.47
N ASN A 290 -41.56 -52.67 0.91
CA ASN A 290 -40.57 -53.58 0.33
C ASN A 290 -41.30 -54.76 -0.37
N LEU A 291 -40.55 -55.54 -1.17
CA LEU A 291 -40.89 -56.78 -1.93
C LEU A 291 -41.50 -56.52 -3.34
N ASP A 292 -41.10 -57.14 -4.47
CA ASP A 292 -40.45 -58.42 -4.72
C ASP A 292 -39.86 -58.52 -6.17
N THR A 293 -38.74 -59.24 -6.30
CA THR A 293 -38.26 -60.12 -7.41
C THR A 293 -38.26 -59.70 -8.90
N ARG A 294 -37.06 -59.69 -9.56
CA ARG A 294 -36.59 -60.71 -10.56
C ARG A 294 -35.57 -60.20 -11.63
N LYS A 295 -34.30 -60.64 -11.49
CA LYS A 295 -33.43 -61.30 -12.51
C LYS A 295 -33.04 -60.53 -13.81
N ARG A 296 -31.74 -60.29 -14.03
CA ARG A 296 -30.84 -61.05 -14.97
C ARG A 296 -29.50 -60.35 -15.30
N ILE A 297 -28.43 -61.13 -15.11
CA ILE A 297 -27.23 -61.33 -15.96
C ILE A 297 -26.12 -60.25 -15.93
N ALA A 298 -25.02 -60.61 -15.27
CA ALA A 298 -23.67 -60.12 -15.55
C ALA A 298 -22.96 -61.09 -16.50
N VAL A 299 -22.27 -60.56 -17.50
CA VAL A 299 -21.22 -61.26 -18.25
C VAL A 299 -19.94 -60.45 -18.04
N THR A 300 -18.96 -61.05 -17.37
CA THR A 300 -17.56 -60.66 -17.42
C THR A 300 -16.87 -61.47 -18.51
N ASP A 301 -15.95 -60.85 -19.26
CA ASP A 301 -14.53 -61.25 -19.25
C ASP A 301 -13.73 -60.61 -20.40
N ASN A 302 -12.55 -60.12 -19.98
CA ASN A 302 -11.24 -60.14 -20.66
C ASN A 302 -11.11 -59.35 -21.99
N THR A 303 -10.03 -58.63 -22.26
CA THR A 303 -8.64 -59.13 -22.22
C THR A 303 -7.63 -57.99 -22.38
N THR A 304 -6.58 -58.10 -21.56
CA THR A 304 -5.18 -57.66 -21.63
C THR A 304 -4.58 -57.29 -23.01
N CYS A 305 -3.70 -56.28 -23.03
CA CYS A 305 -2.55 -56.22 -23.95
C CYS A 305 -1.27 -55.75 -23.23
N PRO A 306 -0.07 -56.23 -23.62
CA PRO A 306 1.13 -56.18 -22.80
C PRO A 306 2.18 -55.15 -23.26
N GLU A 307 3.10 -54.82 -22.35
CA GLU A 307 4.35 -54.09 -22.60
C GLU A 307 5.36 -54.91 -23.42
N GLY A 308 6.24 -54.21 -24.17
CA GLY A 308 7.58 -54.75 -24.44
C GLY A 308 8.40 -54.18 -25.61
N ARG A 309 9.30 -53.22 -25.26
CA ARG A 309 10.75 -53.13 -25.63
C ARG A 309 11.26 -52.71 -27.04
N LYS A 310 12.14 -51.69 -26.95
CA LYS A 310 13.56 -51.56 -27.41
C LYS A 310 13.92 -51.22 -28.88
N SER A 311 14.78 -50.18 -28.94
CA SER A 311 16.01 -50.01 -29.74
C SER A 311 15.90 -49.69 -31.23
N ALA A 312 16.16 -48.42 -31.59
CA ALA A 312 17.39 -47.91 -32.22
C ALA A 312 17.32 -46.38 -32.32
#